data_AF-A0A2P4TEW4-F1
#
_entry.id   AF-A0A2P4TEW4-F1
#
_cell.length_a   1.000
_cell.length_b   1.000
_cell.length_c   1.000
_cell.angle_alpha   90.00
_cell.angle_beta   90.00
_cell.angle_gamma   90.00
#
_symmetry.space_group_name_H-M   'P 1'
#
loop_
_entity.id
_entity.type
_entity.pdbx_description
1 polymer ?
#
loop_
_entity_poly.entity_id
_entity_poly.type
_entity_poly.pdbx_seq_one_letter_code
_entity_poly.pdbx_strand_id
1 'polypeptide(L)'
;QIPQMQEKTSEEEEMITDESTVDLQQFVPVGGVYHIDGLQLPPQVQQINSWSVVELLDGGLEAYPYPPQESADTTHPPIQITLGLPDSVIYWKEPMIARWDPAGQQWRTDGISNITYETQEGNITFEIDAFYTIAFLQDIHLNMPYQAWELRPTSTDEAVFVITAVFAELQIQIKGNQCMLAAVVVEEKNVLSHLVGKWMCPVTLRRALKKCGLNIFPEEYSYKYVCVNQKAPLTEFRAYQQIALVASAFAFGWSKWNLESGQDQVVFKVSEHLKADFVRDEDWSLYMFNGQRAQKLKITEASEAFSMELEEDTEFRSTLYHMLKDFASKAAIDKVNTANFLFVDSVYQLLLATRVLMYS
;
A
#
# COMPACT_ATOMS: atom_id res chain seq x y z
N GLN A 1 -23.61 12.54 -45.92
CA GLN A 1 -24.24 11.42 -45.19
C GLN A 1 -23.11 10.49 -44.78
N ILE A 2 -22.79 10.49 -43.49
CA ILE A 2 -21.68 9.75 -42.87
C ILE A 2 -22.31 8.47 -42.31
N PRO A 3 -21.75 7.27 -42.53
CA PRO A 3 -22.25 6.06 -41.89
C PRO A 3 -21.88 6.09 -40.41
N GLN A 4 -22.89 5.96 -39.55
CA GLN A 4 -22.71 5.73 -38.12
C GLN A 4 -21.97 4.41 -37.91
N MET A 5 -20.73 4.48 -37.43
CA MET A 5 -20.08 3.35 -36.79
C MET A 5 -20.67 3.21 -35.39
N GLN A 6 -21.40 2.11 -35.18
CA GLN A 6 -21.81 1.66 -33.86
C GLN A 6 -20.55 1.39 -33.03
N GLU A 7 -20.33 2.21 -32.01
CA GLU A 7 -19.51 1.83 -30.87
C GLU A 7 -20.17 0.62 -30.22
N LYS A 8 -19.56 -0.55 -30.39
CA LYS A 8 -19.76 -1.66 -29.46
C LYS A 8 -19.00 -1.28 -28.19
N THR A 9 -19.70 -0.64 -27.26
CA THR A 9 -19.34 -0.69 -25.85
C THR A 9 -19.32 -2.14 -25.43
N SER A 10 -18.12 -2.65 -25.12
CA SER A 10 -17.95 -3.88 -24.36
C SER A 10 -18.45 -3.60 -22.94
N GLU A 11 -19.73 -3.88 -22.72
CA GLU A 11 -20.31 -4.13 -21.41
C GLU A 11 -19.61 -5.38 -20.84
N GLU A 12 -18.44 -5.20 -20.25
CA GLU A 12 -17.85 -6.19 -19.36
C GLU A 12 -18.67 -6.16 -18.06
N GLU A 13 -19.63 -7.09 -17.99
CA GLU A 13 -20.21 -7.70 -16.79
C GLU A 13 -19.92 -6.96 -15.47
N GLU A 14 -20.74 -5.95 -15.15
CA GLU A 14 -21.01 -5.61 -13.76
C GLU A 14 -21.72 -6.83 -13.14
N MET A 15 -20.93 -7.78 -12.61
CA MET A 15 -21.45 -8.78 -11.70
C MET A 15 -22.12 -8.02 -10.56
N ILE A 16 -23.44 -8.17 -10.45
CA ILE A 16 -24.20 -7.76 -9.27
C ILE A 16 -23.65 -8.59 -8.12
N THR A 17 -22.64 -8.07 -7.43
CA THR A 17 -22.17 -8.65 -6.18
C THR A 17 -23.29 -8.44 -5.16
N ASP A 18 -23.74 -9.55 -4.56
CA ASP A 18 -24.56 -9.52 -3.35
C ASP A 18 -23.98 -8.47 -2.39
N GLU A 19 -24.80 -7.53 -1.88
CA GLU A 19 -24.37 -6.37 -1.09
C GLU A 19 -23.51 -6.75 0.12
N SER A 20 -23.59 -8.00 0.57
CA SER A 20 -22.81 -8.54 1.68
C SER A 20 -21.45 -9.14 1.30
N THR A 21 -21.15 -9.27 -0.01
CA THR A 21 -19.87 -9.83 -0.48
C THR A 21 -18.78 -8.77 -0.44
N VAL A 22 -17.64 -9.13 0.15
CA VAL A 22 -16.49 -8.22 0.25
C VAL A 22 -15.75 -8.14 -1.08
N ASP A 23 -15.48 -6.93 -1.53
CA ASP A 23 -14.59 -6.66 -2.65
C ASP A 23 -13.11 -6.75 -2.22
N LEU A 24 -12.45 -7.83 -2.62
CA LEU A 24 -11.02 -8.06 -2.34
C LEU A 24 -10.07 -7.22 -3.21
N GLN A 25 -10.57 -6.48 -4.20
CA GLN A 25 -9.78 -5.45 -4.88
C GLN A 25 -9.66 -4.20 -4.01
N GLN A 26 -10.63 -3.95 -3.12
CA GLN A 26 -10.62 -2.83 -2.18
C GLN A 26 -10.09 -3.20 -0.80
N PHE A 27 -10.48 -4.36 -0.27
CA PHE A 27 -10.24 -4.73 1.13
C PHE A 27 -9.29 -5.94 1.26
N VAL A 28 -8.39 -5.89 2.23
CA VAL A 28 -7.50 -7.03 2.55
C VAL A 28 -7.57 -7.40 4.03
N PRO A 29 -7.48 -8.70 4.38
CA PRO A 29 -7.30 -9.14 5.75
C PRO A 29 -6.02 -8.59 6.40
N VAL A 30 -6.15 -8.03 7.60
CA VAL A 30 -5.06 -7.51 8.44
C VAL A 30 -5.20 -8.05 9.87
N GLY A 31 -4.08 -8.32 10.55
CA GLY A 31 -4.10 -8.90 11.90
C GLY A 31 -4.37 -10.41 11.96
N GLY A 32 -4.50 -11.07 10.81
CA GLY A 32 -4.66 -12.53 10.70
C GLY A 32 -6.10 -12.97 10.50
N VAL A 33 -6.30 -14.29 10.64
CA VAL A 33 -7.60 -14.96 10.48
C VAL A 33 -7.88 -15.71 11.78
N TYR A 34 -9.11 -15.55 12.28
CA TYR A 34 -9.57 -16.09 13.55
C TYR A 34 -10.55 -17.23 13.28
N HIS A 35 -10.28 -18.42 13.80
CA HIS A 35 -11.21 -19.54 13.75
C HIS A 35 -11.98 -19.57 15.08
N ILE A 36 -13.28 -19.28 15.02
CA ILE A 36 -14.13 -19.22 16.20
C ILE A 36 -15.10 -20.39 16.13
N ASP A 37 -14.93 -21.36 17.02
CA ASP A 37 -15.76 -22.55 17.12
C ASP A 37 -16.19 -22.79 18.56
N GLY A 38 -17.44 -23.23 18.74
CA GLY A 38 -17.90 -23.84 19.97
C GLY A 38 -17.45 -25.29 20.02
N LEU A 39 -17.01 -25.74 21.19
CA LEU A 39 -16.53 -27.11 21.39
C LEU A 39 -17.34 -27.76 22.50
N GLN A 40 -17.78 -28.99 22.29
CA GLN A 40 -18.47 -29.76 23.30
C GLN A 40 -17.47 -30.19 24.38
N LEU A 41 -17.85 -29.99 25.64
CA LEU A 41 -17.06 -30.50 26.74
C LEU A 41 -17.06 -32.04 26.66
N PRO A 42 -15.89 -32.69 26.71
CA PRO A 42 -15.85 -34.14 26.76
C PRO A 42 -16.55 -34.64 28.02
N PRO A 43 -17.03 -35.89 28.04
CA PRO A 43 -17.71 -36.47 29.19
C PRO A 43 -16.89 -36.26 30.46
N GLN A 44 -17.50 -35.63 31.46
CA GLN A 44 -16.87 -35.35 32.74
C GLN A 44 -16.99 -36.56 33.68
N VAL A 45 -16.09 -36.66 34.66
CA VAL A 45 -16.13 -37.74 35.66
C VAL A 45 -17.44 -37.67 36.44
N GLN A 46 -18.17 -38.79 36.47
CA GLN A 46 -19.39 -38.97 37.26
C GLN A 46 -19.11 -39.90 38.44
N GLN A 47 -19.67 -39.55 39.60
CA GLN A 47 -19.66 -40.43 40.77
C GLN A 47 -20.88 -41.34 40.73
N ILE A 48 -20.64 -42.64 40.58
CA ILE A 48 -21.67 -43.66 40.64
C ILE A 48 -21.34 -44.58 41.82
N ASN A 49 -22.09 -44.43 42.92
CA ASN A 49 -21.78 -45.04 44.23
C ASN A 49 -20.38 -44.65 44.73
N SER A 50 -19.48 -45.63 44.91
CA SER A 50 -18.09 -45.45 45.34
C SER A 50 -17.09 -45.38 44.18
N TRP A 51 -17.57 -45.30 42.94
CA TRP A 51 -16.74 -45.31 41.73
C TRP A 51 -16.78 -43.97 41.01
N SER A 52 -15.60 -43.55 40.53
CA SER A 52 -15.46 -42.46 39.58
C SER A 52 -15.40 -43.04 38.18
N VAL A 53 -16.41 -42.77 37.36
CA VAL A 53 -16.54 -43.30 35.99
C VAL A 53 -16.51 -42.14 35.00
N VAL A 54 -15.81 -42.30 33.89
CA VAL A 54 -15.78 -41.33 32.79
C VAL A 54 -15.92 -42.09 31.47
N GLU A 55 -16.75 -41.58 30.58
CA GLU A 55 -16.88 -42.09 29.22
C GLU A 55 -15.73 -41.55 28.36
N LEU A 56 -15.08 -42.44 27.61
CA LEU A 56 -14.02 -42.07 26.68
C LEU A 56 -14.59 -42.05 25.27
N LEU A 57 -14.54 -40.90 24.62
CA LEU A 57 -14.90 -40.74 23.22
C LEU A 57 -13.70 -41.07 22.34
N ASP A 58 -13.89 -41.91 21.32
CA ASP A 58 -12.83 -42.26 20.36
C ASP A 58 -12.49 -41.10 19.39
N GLY A 59 -13.41 -40.14 19.20
CA GLY A 59 -13.34 -39.07 18.20
C GLY A 59 -12.62 -37.78 18.62
N GLY A 60 -12.15 -37.68 19.87
CA GLY A 60 -11.53 -36.47 20.40
C GLY A 60 -12.54 -35.36 20.70
N LEU A 61 -12.13 -34.10 20.52
CA LEU A 61 -12.95 -32.92 20.83
C LEU A 61 -13.95 -32.66 19.70
N GLU A 62 -15.24 -32.61 20.03
CA GLU A 62 -16.31 -32.42 19.04
C GLU A 62 -16.76 -30.96 18.97
N ALA A 63 -17.14 -30.51 17.77
CA ALA A 63 -17.72 -29.17 17.59
C ALA A 63 -19.13 -29.10 18.19
N TYR A 64 -19.43 -27.99 18.85
CA TYR A 64 -20.77 -27.64 19.32
C TYR A 64 -21.49 -26.86 18.20
N PRO A 65 -22.56 -27.42 17.61
CA PRO A 65 -23.28 -26.72 16.55
C PRO A 65 -24.02 -25.50 17.12
N TYR A 66 -23.86 -24.36 16.48
CA TYR A 66 -24.63 -23.15 16.77
C TYR A 66 -25.10 -22.49 15.47
N PRO A 67 -26.39 -22.14 15.36
CA PRO A 67 -27.46 -22.46 16.30
C PRO A 67 -27.69 -23.98 16.45
N PRO A 68 -28.24 -24.46 17.58
CA PRO A 68 -28.56 -25.87 17.77
C PRO A 68 -29.52 -26.36 16.67
N GLN A 69 -29.43 -27.64 16.29
CA GLN A 69 -30.35 -28.27 15.34
C GLN A 69 -31.73 -28.53 15.99
N GLU A 70 -32.46 -27.47 16.35
CA GLU A 70 -33.84 -27.54 16.83
C GLU A 70 -34.77 -26.66 15.96
N SER A 71 -36.09 -26.84 16.12
CA SER A 71 -37.17 -26.37 15.22
C SER A 71 -37.01 -24.93 14.74
N ALA A 72 -37.30 -24.69 13.44
CA ALA A 72 -37.13 -23.44 12.68
C ALA A 72 -37.81 -22.16 13.24
N ASP A 73 -38.54 -22.25 14.36
CA ASP A 73 -39.31 -21.15 14.95
C ASP A 73 -38.67 -20.54 16.22
N THR A 74 -37.51 -21.04 16.68
CA THR A 74 -36.77 -20.45 17.81
C THR A 74 -35.71 -19.45 17.34
N THR A 75 -35.84 -18.19 17.75
CA THR A 75 -34.76 -17.19 17.64
C THR A 75 -33.69 -17.48 18.70
N HIS A 76 -32.47 -17.76 18.25
CA HIS A 76 -31.33 -17.98 19.12
C HIS A 76 -30.62 -16.65 19.40
N PRO A 77 -30.11 -16.43 20.62
CA PRO A 77 -29.38 -15.20 20.93
C PRO A 77 -28.08 -15.12 20.10
N PRO A 78 -27.60 -13.94 19.74
CA PRO A 78 -26.28 -13.83 19.13
C PRO A 78 -25.17 -14.21 20.12
N ILE A 79 -24.03 -14.63 19.59
CA ILE A 79 -22.80 -14.85 20.34
C ILE A 79 -22.01 -13.54 20.34
N GLN A 80 -21.82 -12.94 21.51
CA GLN A 80 -20.96 -11.76 21.65
C GLN A 80 -19.49 -12.19 21.77
N ILE A 81 -18.65 -11.63 20.91
CA ILE A 81 -17.20 -11.84 20.87
C ILE A 81 -16.50 -10.52 21.16
N THR A 82 -15.45 -10.55 21.98
CA THR A 82 -14.54 -9.42 22.19
C THR A 82 -13.10 -9.89 21.93
N LEU A 83 -12.40 -9.20 21.04
CA LEU A 83 -11.02 -9.52 20.65
C LEU A 83 -10.12 -8.31 20.85
N GLY A 84 -8.96 -8.53 21.46
CA GLY A 84 -7.86 -7.57 21.47
C GLY A 84 -7.09 -7.65 20.16
N LEU A 85 -6.95 -6.51 19.49
CA LEU A 85 -6.24 -6.40 18.22
C LEU A 85 -4.71 -6.37 18.43
N PRO A 86 -3.91 -6.96 17.53
CA PRO A 86 -2.46 -6.99 17.70
C PRO A 86 -1.82 -5.62 17.52
N ASP A 87 -0.94 -5.21 18.45
CA ASP A 87 -0.10 -3.99 18.34
C ASP A 87 0.88 -4.00 17.15
N SER A 88 1.05 -5.15 16.49
CA SER A 88 1.89 -5.31 15.31
C SER A 88 1.22 -4.85 14.02
N VAL A 89 -0.06 -4.46 14.07
CA VAL A 89 -0.86 -4.03 12.91
C VAL A 89 -1.46 -2.66 13.15
N ILE A 90 -1.42 -1.81 12.13
CA ILE A 90 -2.05 -0.50 12.13
C ILE A 90 -3.45 -0.60 11.54
N TYR A 91 -4.43 -0.16 12.32
CA TYR A 91 -5.81 0.02 11.92
C TYR A 91 -6.08 1.53 11.76
N TRP A 92 -6.19 2.01 10.51
CA TRP A 92 -6.36 3.44 10.18
C TRP A 92 -7.79 3.94 10.44
N LYS A 93 -8.75 3.01 10.36
CA LYS A 93 -10.17 3.22 10.62
C LYS A 93 -10.69 1.98 11.37
N GLU A 94 -11.94 2.03 11.83
CA GLU A 94 -12.63 0.84 12.29
C GLU A 94 -12.57 -0.24 11.19
N PRO A 95 -11.96 -1.41 11.48
CA PRO A 95 -11.83 -2.46 10.47
C PRO A 95 -13.19 -3.09 10.16
N MET A 96 -13.40 -3.44 8.90
CA MET A 96 -14.54 -4.25 8.49
C MET A 96 -14.36 -5.67 9.02
N ILE A 97 -15.39 -6.24 9.63
CA ILE A 97 -15.39 -7.63 10.07
C ILE A 97 -16.07 -8.46 8.98
N ALA A 98 -15.42 -9.52 8.51
CA ALA A 98 -16.05 -10.45 7.58
C ALA A 98 -15.87 -11.89 8.02
N ARG A 99 -16.91 -12.70 7.76
CA ARG A 99 -16.90 -14.15 7.90
C ARG A 99 -16.53 -14.80 6.57
N TRP A 100 -15.80 -15.90 6.64
CA TRP A 100 -15.53 -16.76 5.49
C TRP A 100 -16.77 -17.58 5.17
N ASP A 101 -17.21 -17.56 3.91
CA ASP A 101 -18.22 -18.44 3.35
C ASP A 101 -17.52 -19.59 2.60
N PRO A 102 -17.48 -20.82 3.15
CA PRO A 102 -16.84 -21.94 2.49
C PRO A 102 -17.51 -22.36 1.18
N ALA A 103 -18.82 -22.15 1.03
CA ALA A 103 -19.56 -22.55 -0.15
C ALA A 103 -19.27 -21.63 -1.33
N GLY A 104 -19.27 -20.32 -1.09
CA GLY A 104 -18.92 -19.30 -2.07
C GLY A 104 -17.41 -19.06 -2.22
N GLN A 105 -16.57 -19.58 -1.31
CA GLN A 105 -15.14 -19.26 -1.20
C GLN A 105 -14.85 -17.76 -1.18
N GLN A 106 -15.62 -17.02 -0.37
CA GLN A 106 -15.61 -15.56 -0.35
C GLN A 106 -15.76 -15.04 1.07
N TRP A 107 -15.33 -13.79 1.28
CA TRP A 107 -15.57 -13.07 2.52
C TRP A 107 -16.92 -12.35 2.45
N ARG A 108 -17.71 -12.45 3.52
CA ARG A 108 -19.03 -11.81 3.62
C ARG A 108 -19.21 -11.07 4.94
N THR A 109 -20.04 -10.05 4.94
CA THR A 109 -20.33 -9.19 6.11
C THR A 109 -21.65 -9.51 6.81
N ASP A 110 -22.46 -10.40 6.25
CA ASP A 110 -23.72 -10.84 6.87
C ASP A 110 -23.47 -11.81 8.04
N GLY A 111 -24.45 -11.94 8.94
CA GLY A 111 -24.31 -12.73 10.17
C GLY A 111 -23.44 -12.08 11.24
N ILE A 112 -23.02 -10.82 11.04
CA ILE A 112 -22.24 -10.01 11.99
C ILE A 112 -23.03 -8.73 12.31
N SER A 113 -23.12 -8.36 13.60
CA SER A 113 -23.85 -7.18 14.04
C SER A 113 -23.26 -6.56 15.31
N ASN A 114 -23.84 -5.45 15.78
CA ASN A 114 -23.51 -4.78 17.05
C ASN A 114 -22.00 -4.54 17.25
N ILE A 115 -21.33 -4.06 16.20
CA ILE A 115 -19.90 -3.79 16.19
C ILE A 115 -19.60 -2.54 17.03
N THR A 116 -18.65 -2.66 17.94
CA THR A 116 -18.10 -1.56 18.75
C THR A 116 -16.59 -1.65 18.73
N TYR A 117 -15.92 -0.56 18.31
CA TYR A 117 -14.46 -0.49 18.28
C TYR A 117 -13.94 0.54 19.29
N GLU A 118 -13.15 0.04 20.25
CA GLU A 118 -12.55 0.84 21.31
C GLU A 118 -11.09 1.16 20.96
N THR A 119 -10.89 2.22 20.17
CA THR A 119 -9.57 2.59 19.62
C THR A 119 -8.47 2.75 20.67
N GLN A 120 -8.80 3.16 21.90
CA GLN A 120 -7.80 3.37 22.96
C GLN A 120 -7.31 2.06 23.59
N GLU A 121 -8.21 1.08 23.73
CA GLU A 121 -7.89 -0.22 24.32
C GLU A 121 -7.42 -1.23 23.26
N GLY A 122 -7.67 -0.94 21.98
CA GLY A 122 -7.40 -1.86 20.89
C GLY A 122 -8.35 -3.05 20.86
N ASN A 123 -9.54 -2.92 21.48
CA ASN A 123 -10.53 -3.98 21.56
C ASN A 123 -11.63 -3.76 20.52
N ILE A 124 -12.09 -4.85 19.93
CA ILE A 124 -13.28 -4.86 19.07
C ILE A 124 -14.27 -5.90 19.59
N THR A 125 -15.51 -5.45 19.77
CA THR A 125 -16.64 -6.27 20.23
C THR A 125 -17.68 -6.33 19.12
N PHE A 126 -18.20 -7.52 18.86
CA PHE A 126 -19.22 -7.74 17.84
C PHE A 126 -20.04 -8.98 18.17
N GLU A 127 -21.18 -9.13 17.50
CA GLU A 127 -22.10 -10.25 17.65
C GLU A 127 -22.17 -11.08 16.37
N ILE A 128 -22.17 -12.40 16.52
CA ILE A 128 -22.33 -13.36 15.42
C ILE A 128 -23.52 -14.29 15.65
N ASP A 129 -24.22 -14.67 14.60
CA ASP A 129 -25.38 -15.57 14.65
C ASP A 129 -25.02 -17.06 14.60
N ALA A 130 -23.82 -17.39 14.10
CA ALA A 130 -23.22 -18.72 14.11
C ALA A 130 -21.69 -18.65 14.27
N PHE A 131 -21.06 -19.81 14.46
CA PHE A 131 -19.60 -19.91 14.51
C PHE A 131 -18.99 -19.79 13.11
N TYR A 132 -17.98 -18.93 12.98
CA TYR A 132 -17.37 -18.59 11.71
C TYR A 132 -15.84 -18.50 11.81
N THR A 133 -15.19 -18.65 10.66
CA THR A 133 -13.85 -18.10 10.46
C THR A 133 -13.97 -16.62 10.12
N ILE A 134 -13.29 -15.75 10.86
CA ILE A 134 -13.43 -14.29 10.78
C ILE A 134 -12.09 -13.65 10.42
N ALA A 135 -12.14 -12.56 9.68
CA ALA A 135 -11.01 -11.66 9.47
C ALA A 135 -11.41 -10.21 9.71
N PHE A 136 -10.42 -9.39 10.08
CA PHE A 136 -10.52 -7.93 10.06
C PHE A 136 -9.94 -7.44 8.76
N LEU A 137 -10.70 -6.63 8.03
CA LEU A 137 -10.33 -6.13 6.73
C LEU A 137 -10.21 -4.61 6.73
N GLN A 138 -9.26 -4.14 5.94
CA GLN A 138 -8.99 -2.73 5.79
C GLN A 138 -8.87 -2.39 4.31
N ASP A 139 -9.37 -1.21 3.95
CA ASP A 139 -9.22 -0.66 2.61
C ASP A 139 -7.73 -0.46 2.32
N ILE A 140 -7.23 -1.08 1.25
CA ILE A 140 -5.82 -1.06 0.87
C ILE A 140 -5.38 0.30 0.32
N HIS A 141 -6.33 1.20 0.05
CA HIS A 141 -6.11 2.48 -0.60
C HIS A 141 -6.06 3.67 0.35
N LEU A 142 -6.18 3.46 1.67
CA LEU A 142 -6.29 4.55 2.64
C LEU A 142 -5.10 5.53 2.65
N ASN A 143 -3.91 5.09 2.25
CA ASN A 143 -2.72 5.94 2.15
C ASN A 143 -2.41 6.40 0.72
N MET A 144 -3.39 6.32 -0.18
CA MET A 144 -3.30 6.75 -1.58
C MET A 144 -4.47 7.70 -1.92
N PRO A 145 -4.23 8.78 -2.69
CA PRO A 145 -2.95 9.18 -3.26
C PRO A 145 -2.00 9.73 -2.18
N TYR A 146 -0.70 9.69 -2.47
CA TYR A 146 0.33 10.30 -1.65
C TYR A 146 0.24 11.82 -1.74
N GLN A 147 0.52 12.51 -0.64
CA GLN A 147 0.56 13.97 -0.57
C GLN A 147 1.90 14.52 -1.09
N ALA A 148 2.99 13.79 -0.85
CA ALA A 148 4.31 14.13 -1.35
C ALA A 148 5.22 12.90 -1.33
N TRP A 149 6.32 12.97 -2.07
CA TRP A 149 7.42 12.01 -2.00
C TRP A 149 8.74 12.70 -2.32
N GLU A 150 9.83 12.17 -1.76
CA GLU A 150 11.19 12.64 -2.01
C GLU A 150 12.17 11.47 -1.99
N LEU A 151 13.00 11.35 -3.01
CA LEU A 151 14.12 10.42 -3.07
C LEU A 151 15.41 11.23 -3.10
N ARG A 152 16.30 11.04 -2.11
CA ARG A 152 17.57 11.76 -2.05
C ARG A 152 18.75 10.82 -1.78
N PRO A 153 19.87 10.97 -2.49
CA PRO A 153 21.09 10.23 -2.16
C PRO A 153 21.65 10.69 -0.82
N THR A 154 22.21 9.75 -0.06
CA THR A 154 23.02 10.05 1.14
C THR A 154 24.48 9.63 0.94
N SER A 155 24.73 8.72 -0.01
CA SER A 155 26.05 8.29 -0.47
C SER A 155 25.94 7.79 -1.91
N THR A 156 27.01 7.23 -2.48
CA THR A 156 26.99 6.70 -3.87
C THR A 156 25.99 5.56 -4.05
N ASP A 157 25.91 4.64 -3.08
CA ASP A 157 25.02 3.47 -3.11
C ASP A 157 24.00 3.50 -1.97
N GLU A 158 23.69 4.69 -1.46
CA GLU A 158 22.75 4.89 -0.37
C GLU A 158 21.79 6.05 -0.66
N ALA A 159 20.53 5.88 -0.34
CA ALA A 159 19.50 6.90 -0.49
C ALA A 159 18.45 6.80 0.61
N VAL A 160 17.70 7.88 0.78
CA VAL A 160 16.50 7.93 1.59
C VAL A 160 15.33 8.20 0.67
N PHE A 161 14.29 7.38 0.78
CA PHE A 161 13.03 7.56 0.09
C PHE A 161 11.94 7.85 1.12
N VAL A 162 11.37 9.05 1.04
CA VAL A 162 10.30 9.54 1.91
C VAL A 162 9.00 9.55 1.14
N ILE A 163 7.94 9.03 1.73
CA ILE A 163 6.58 9.09 1.20
C ILE A 163 5.68 9.65 2.29
N THR A 164 5.02 10.76 1.98
CA THR A 164 4.04 11.40 2.85
C THR A 164 2.66 11.06 2.33
N ALA A 165 1.91 10.25 3.08
CA ALA A 165 0.52 9.89 2.82
C ALA A 165 -0.40 10.60 3.81
N VAL A 166 -1.72 10.48 3.61
CA VAL A 166 -2.73 11.16 4.43
C VAL A 166 -2.66 10.80 5.92
N PHE A 167 -2.32 9.56 6.29
CA PHE A 167 -2.26 9.13 7.69
C PHE A 167 -0.84 8.87 8.20
N ALA A 168 0.16 8.82 7.31
CA ALA A 168 1.50 8.38 7.67
C ALA A 168 2.58 9.03 6.83
N GLU A 169 3.72 9.31 7.47
CA GLU A 169 4.98 9.60 6.78
C GLU A 169 5.93 8.43 6.97
N LEU A 170 6.46 7.92 5.86
CA LEU A 170 7.38 6.78 5.85
C LEU A 170 8.75 7.23 5.39
N GLN A 171 9.78 6.80 6.11
CA GLN A 171 11.17 6.97 5.70
C GLN A 171 11.80 5.60 5.44
N ILE A 172 12.17 5.34 4.20
CA ILE A 172 12.83 4.11 3.77
C ILE A 172 14.28 4.42 3.42
N GLN A 173 15.23 3.82 4.14
CA GLN A 173 16.64 3.85 3.76
C GLN A 173 16.93 2.75 2.75
N ILE A 174 17.74 3.06 1.75
CA ILE A 174 18.18 2.17 0.68
C ILE A 174 19.70 2.09 0.74
N LYS A 175 20.26 0.88 0.70
CA LYS A 175 21.71 0.65 0.69
C LYS A 175 22.03 -0.61 -0.11
N GLY A 176 22.77 -0.46 -1.21
CA GLY A 176 23.07 -1.58 -2.09
C GLY A 176 21.80 -2.32 -2.53
N ASN A 177 21.72 -3.63 -2.31
CA ASN A 177 20.55 -4.45 -2.67
C ASN A 177 19.45 -4.53 -1.59
N GLN A 178 19.51 -3.67 -0.56
CA GLN A 178 18.62 -3.75 0.60
C GLN A 178 17.96 -2.40 0.89
N CYS A 179 16.85 -2.48 1.60
CA CYS A 179 16.17 -1.35 2.18
C CYS A 179 15.75 -1.64 3.63
N MET A 180 15.48 -0.58 4.36
CA MET A 180 15.11 -0.62 5.76
C MET A 180 14.07 0.46 6.03
N LEU A 181 13.04 0.10 6.78
CA LEU A 181 12.13 1.09 7.35
C LEU A 181 12.86 1.85 8.47
N ALA A 182 13.20 3.11 8.23
CA ALA A 182 13.93 3.94 9.18
C ALA A 182 13.00 4.60 10.19
N ALA A 183 11.85 5.08 9.72
CA ALA A 183 10.81 5.65 10.57
C ALA A 183 9.43 5.52 9.89
N VAL A 184 8.40 5.43 10.72
CA VAL A 184 7.00 5.62 10.34
C VAL A 184 6.34 6.47 11.40
N VAL A 185 5.89 7.64 11.00
CA VAL A 185 5.21 8.59 11.88
C VAL A 185 3.73 8.59 11.54
N VAL A 186 2.89 8.28 12.53
CA VAL A 186 1.43 8.33 12.46
C VAL A 186 0.96 9.21 13.59
N GLU A 187 0.27 10.32 13.29
CA GLU A 187 -0.20 11.30 14.30
C GLU A 187 0.90 11.65 15.32
N GLU A 188 2.11 11.97 14.82
CA GLU A 188 3.31 12.31 15.62
C GLU A 188 3.90 11.17 16.48
N LYS A 189 3.37 9.95 16.38
CA LYS A 189 3.87 8.77 17.09
C LYS A 189 4.63 7.84 16.16
N ASN A 190 5.75 7.32 16.65
CA ASN A 190 6.46 6.24 15.97
C ASN A 190 5.74 4.91 16.22
N VAL A 191 5.41 4.23 15.15
CA VAL A 191 4.73 2.93 15.17
C VAL A 191 5.60 1.84 14.54
N LEU A 192 5.18 0.57 14.64
CA LEU A 192 5.87 -0.57 14.04
C LEU A 192 7.33 -0.74 14.50
N SER A 193 7.61 -0.53 15.78
CA SER A 193 8.95 -0.71 16.38
C SER A 193 9.57 -2.09 16.10
N HIS A 194 8.73 -3.11 15.93
CA HIS A 194 9.15 -4.46 15.57
C HIS A 194 9.66 -4.59 14.11
N LEU A 195 9.40 -3.62 13.23
CA LEU A 195 9.83 -3.61 11.83
C LEU A 195 10.93 -2.57 11.57
N VAL A 196 10.89 -1.43 12.27
CA VAL A 196 11.88 -0.36 12.15
C VAL A 196 13.30 -0.87 12.42
N GLY A 197 14.26 -0.41 11.61
CA GLY A 197 15.67 -0.76 11.76
C GLY A 197 16.10 -2.10 11.15
N LYS A 198 15.18 -2.86 10.53
CA LYS A 198 15.49 -4.16 9.92
C LYS A 198 15.79 -4.05 8.42
N TRP A 199 17.02 -4.38 8.03
CA TRP A 199 17.42 -4.48 6.64
C TRP A 199 16.82 -5.73 5.97
N MET A 200 16.24 -5.54 4.79
CA MET A 200 15.65 -6.61 3.98
C MET A 200 15.66 -6.22 2.50
N CYS A 201 15.31 -7.14 1.60
CA CYS A 201 15.14 -6.78 0.19
C CYS A 201 13.81 -6.02 -0.03
N PRO A 202 13.67 -5.21 -1.10
CA PRO A 202 12.46 -4.42 -1.38
C PRO A 202 11.16 -5.22 -1.37
N VAL A 203 11.16 -6.42 -1.95
CA VAL A 203 9.99 -7.30 -1.98
C VAL A 203 9.58 -7.76 -0.58
N THR A 204 10.55 -8.03 0.30
CA THR A 204 10.27 -8.42 1.68
C THR A 204 9.74 -7.25 2.51
N LEU A 205 10.28 -6.04 2.29
CA LEU A 205 9.76 -4.82 2.92
C LEU A 205 8.30 -4.57 2.52
N ARG A 206 7.99 -4.66 1.21
CA ARG A 206 6.62 -4.55 0.70
C ARG A 206 5.67 -5.51 1.41
N ARG A 207 6.06 -6.78 1.53
CA ARG A 207 5.24 -7.80 2.21
C ARG A 207 5.08 -7.53 3.70
N ALA A 208 6.15 -7.10 4.38
CA ALA A 208 6.12 -6.82 5.81
C ALA A 208 5.21 -5.62 6.12
N LEU A 209 5.34 -4.53 5.37
CA LEU A 209 4.49 -3.34 5.51
C LEU A 209 3.01 -3.67 5.31
N LYS A 210 2.67 -4.41 4.24
CA LYS A 210 1.29 -4.87 3.99
C LYS A 210 0.72 -5.71 5.13
N LYS A 211 1.51 -6.64 5.68
CA LYS A 211 1.09 -7.48 6.81
C LYS A 211 0.81 -6.67 8.08
N CYS A 212 1.51 -5.56 8.26
CA CYS A 212 1.31 -4.63 9.36
C CYS A 212 0.17 -3.63 9.13
N GLY A 213 -0.64 -3.78 8.08
CA GLY A 213 -1.73 -2.86 7.76
C GLY A 213 -1.28 -1.55 7.09
N LEU A 214 0.01 -1.36 6.85
CA LEU A 214 0.56 -0.19 6.18
C LEU A 214 0.77 -0.48 4.69
N ASN A 215 -0.27 -0.24 3.89
CA ASN A 215 -0.18 -0.36 2.44
C ASN A 215 0.11 1.00 1.78
N ILE A 216 1.24 1.08 1.09
CA ILE A 216 1.64 2.20 0.20
C ILE A 216 2.00 1.65 -1.20
N PHE A 217 1.38 0.54 -1.59
CA PHE A 217 1.71 -0.15 -2.83
C PHE A 217 0.40 -0.43 -3.58
N PRO A 218 0.11 0.37 -4.61
CA PRO A 218 -1.07 0.13 -5.43
C PRO A 218 -1.01 -1.24 -6.10
N GLU A 219 -2.18 -1.83 -6.29
CA GLU A 219 -2.37 -3.04 -7.09
C GLU A 219 -2.89 -2.68 -8.49
N GLU A 220 -3.08 -3.70 -9.33
CA GLU A 220 -3.46 -3.55 -10.74
C GLU A 220 -4.70 -2.66 -10.93
N TYR A 221 -5.71 -2.83 -10.07
CA TYR A 221 -7.00 -2.13 -10.17
C TYR A 221 -7.16 -0.97 -9.18
N SER A 222 -6.10 -0.57 -8.46
CA SER A 222 -6.19 0.49 -7.44
C SER A 222 -6.65 1.85 -7.99
N TYR A 223 -6.45 2.10 -9.28
CA TYR A 223 -6.90 3.31 -9.96
C TYR A 223 -8.43 3.48 -10.00
N LYS A 224 -9.19 2.40 -9.74
CA LYS A 224 -10.66 2.44 -9.65
C LYS A 224 -11.15 3.01 -8.32
N TYR A 225 -10.36 2.86 -7.26
CA TYR A 225 -10.71 3.25 -5.88
C TYR A 225 -10.10 4.59 -5.47
N VAL A 226 -9.11 5.08 -6.23
CA VAL A 226 -8.36 6.29 -5.91
C VAL A 226 -8.42 7.24 -7.10
N CYS A 227 -8.71 8.52 -6.84
CA CYS A 227 -8.62 9.55 -7.86
C CYS A 227 -7.14 9.84 -8.16
N VAL A 228 -6.68 9.43 -9.34
CA VAL A 228 -5.28 9.57 -9.78
C VAL A 228 -5.19 10.05 -11.22
N ASN A 229 -4.08 10.68 -11.58
CA ASN A 229 -3.78 10.95 -12.99
C ASN A 229 -3.20 9.67 -13.62
N GLN A 230 -4.01 8.92 -14.36
CA GLN A 230 -3.59 7.67 -14.98
C GLN A 230 -2.49 7.91 -16.02
N LYS A 231 -1.25 7.62 -15.62
CA LYS A 231 -0.09 7.73 -16.51
C LYS A 231 -0.02 6.52 -17.43
N ALA A 232 0.42 6.76 -18.67
CA ALA A 232 0.73 5.68 -19.60
C ALA A 232 1.77 4.73 -18.96
N PRO A 233 1.48 3.42 -18.82
CA PRO A 233 2.35 2.50 -18.07
C PRO A 233 3.81 2.49 -18.56
N LEU A 234 4.01 2.63 -19.87
CA LEU A 234 5.35 2.66 -20.47
C LEU A 234 6.11 3.96 -20.14
N THR A 235 5.43 5.10 -20.06
CA THR A 235 6.04 6.38 -19.66
C THR A 235 6.51 6.29 -18.22
N GLU A 236 5.65 5.82 -17.32
CA GLU A 236 5.97 5.65 -15.90
C GLU A 236 7.14 4.67 -15.70
N PHE A 237 7.07 3.50 -16.34
CA PHE A 237 8.12 2.49 -16.30
C PHE A 237 9.49 3.05 -16.73
N ARG A 238 9.54 3.77 -17.86
CA ARG A 238 10.78 4.37 -18.36
C ARG A 238 11.27 5.51 -17.46
N ALA A 239 10.36 6.29 -16.88
CA ALA A 239 10.71 7.35 -15.94
C ALA A 239 11.45 6.77 -14.73
N TYR A 240 10.93 5.70 -14.13
CA TYR A 240 11.57 5.05 -12.99
C TYR A 240 12.93 4.46 -13.31
N GLN A 241 13.11 3.84 -14.49
CA GLN A 241 14.43 3.36 -14.92
C GLN A 241 15.44 4.51 -14.98
N GLN A 242 15.01 5.65 -15.53
CA GLN A 242 15.87 6.82 -15.68
C GLN A 242 16.16 7.52 -14.34
N ILE A 243 15.17 7.64 -13.46
CA ILE A 243 15.34 8.18 -12.09
C ILE A 243 16.32 7.30 -11.31
N ALA A 244 16.10 5.99 -11.29
CA ALA A 244 16.94 5.05 -10.57
C ALA A 244 18.39 5.07 -11.06
N LEU A 245 18.62 5.20 -12.37
CA LEU A 245 19.95 5.25 -12.98
C LEU A 245 20.81 6.40 -12.43
N VAL A 246 20.20 7.53 -12.09
CA VAL A 246 20.93 8.73 -11.64
C VAL A 246 20.73 9.06 -10.15
N ALA A 247 19.99 8.22 -9.41
CA ALA A 247 19.62 8.44 -8.02
C ALA A 247 20.81 8.53 -7.04
N SER A 248 22.03 8.16 -7.45
CA SER A 248 23.25 8.27 -6.64
C SER A 248 23.80 9.69 -6.52
N ALA A 249 23.37 10.60 -7.40
CA ALA A 249 23.85 11.98 -7.45
C ALA A 249 22.74 13.03 -7.60
N PHE A 250 21.49 12.61 -7.81
CA PHE A 250 20.36 13.50 -8.00
C PHE A 250 19.25 13.15 -7.02
N ALA A 251 18.71 14.19 -6.39
CA ALA A 251 17.48 14.10 -5.62
C ALA A 251 16.27 14.32 -6.54
N PHE A 252 15.17 13.68 -6.20
CA PHE A 252 13.90 13.72 -6.91
C PHE A 252 12.76 13.99 -5.94
N GLY A 253 11.75 14.72 -6.39
CA GLY A 253 10.58 14.98 -5.56
C GLY A 253 9.30 15.11 -6.34
N TRP A 254 8.20 14.98 -5.61
CA TRP A 254 6.84 15.25 -6.08
C TRP A 254 6.71 16.64 -6.71
N SER A 255 5.87 16.78 -7.73
CA SER A 255 5.50 18.09 -8.30
C SER A 255 4.00 18.20 -8.46
N LYS A 256 3.42 19.33 -8.04
CA LYS A 256 1.96 19.56 -8.18
C LYS A 256 1.51 19.52 -9.64
N TRP A 257 2.42 19.87 -10.55
CA TRP A 257 2.17 19.92 -11.99
C TRP A 257 2.05 18.56 -12.65
N ASN A 258 2.45 17.48 -11.98
CA ASN A 258 2.27 16.13 -12.49
C ASN A 258 0.79 15.77 -12.68
N LEU A 259 -0.10 16.36 -11.86
CA LEU A 259 -1.54 16.20 -12.00
C LEU A 259 -2.04 16.87 -13.31
N GLU A 260 -1.51 18.03 -13.64
CA GLU A 260 -1.91 18.81 -14.83
C GLU A 260 -1.20 18.38 -16.12
N SER A 261 -0.15 17.56 -16.03
CA SER A 261 0.65 17.19 -17.19
C SER A 261 -0.02 16.20 -18.14
N GLY A 262 -1.22 15.70 -17.85
CA GLY A 262 -1.89 14.67 -18.65
C GLY A 262 -1.28 13.28 -18.51
N GLN A 263 -1.69 12.34 -19.37
CA GLN A 263 -1.44 10.90 -19.20
C GLN A 263 -0.08 10.44 -19.77
N ASP A 264 0.39 11.05 -20.87
CA ASP A 264 1.55 10.55 -21.61
C ASP A 264 2.91 11.01 -21.06
N GLN A 265 2.89 11.87 -20.04
CA GLN A 265 4.07 12.52 -19.50
C GLN A 265 3.98 12.70 -17.99
N VAL A 266 5.15 12.67 -17.37
CA VAL A 266 5.34 12.87 -15.94
C VAL A 266 6.13 14.13 -15.69
N VAL A 267 5.82 14.82 -14.59
CA VAL A 267 6.54 16.00 -14.12
C VAL A 267 7.01 15.75 -12.70
N PHE A 268 8.27 16.06 -12.42
CA PHE A 268 8.85 15.87 -11.09
C PHE A 268 9.97 16.89 -10.85
N LYS A 269 10.25 17.15 -9.56
CA LYS A 269 11.37 17.98 -9.13
C LYS A 269 12.67 17.18 -9.24
N VAL A 270 13.75 17.85 -9.66
CA VAL A 270 15.11 17.29 -9.70
C VAL A 270 16.10 18.32 -9.18
N SER A 271 17.09 17.86 -8.42
CA SER A 271 18.23 18.66 -7.99
C SER A 271 19.50 17.81 -7.96
N GLU A 272 20.63 18.36 -8.40
CA GLU A 272 21.92 17.70 -8.16
C GLU A 272 22.21 17.72 -6.65
N HIS A 273 22.39 16.54 -6.07
CA HIS A 273 22.57 16.40 -4.64
C HIS A 273 23.72 15.45 -4.32
N LEU A 274 24.85 16.01 -3.90
CA LEU A 274 26.07 15.25 -3.59
C LEU A 274 26.31 15.06 -2.08
N LYS A 275 25.56 15.79 -1.26
CA LYS A 275 25.63 15.81 0.20
C LYS A 275 24.57 14.88 0.79
N ALA A 276 24.60 14.72 2.12
CA ALA A 276 23.65 13.89 2.86
C ALA A 276 22.68 14.74 3.70
N ASP A 277 22.37 15.95 3.25
CA ASP A 277 21.45 16.90 3.88
C ASP A 277 20.10 16.95 3.15
N PHE A 278 19.29 17.96 3.45
CA PHE A 278 18.05 18.22 2.74
C PHE A 278 18.31 19.13 1.53
N VAL A 279 17.54 18.93 0.45
CA VAL A 279 17.58 19.83 -0.70
C VAL A 279 16.88 21.13 -0.34
N ARG A 280 17.48 22.27 -0.67
CA ARG A 280 16.84 23.57 -0.43
C ARG A 280 15.75 23.80 -1.45
N ASP A 281 14.70 24.53 -1.06
CA ASP A 281 13.58 24.82 -1.96
C ASP A 281 14.01 25.52 -3.26
N GLU A 282 15.04 26.37 -3.17
CA GLU A 282 15.65 27.10 -4.29
C GLU A 282 16.47 26.23 -5.25
N ASP A 283 16.91 25.04 -4.84
CA ASP A 283 17.75 24.15 -5.65
C ASP A 283 16.94 23.21 -6.55
N TRP A 284 15.61 23.19 -6.41
CA TRP A 284 14.73 22.34 -7.20
C TRP A 284 14.43 22.94 -8.57
N SER A 285 14.57 22.12 -9.60
CA SER A 285 14.11 22.43 -10.96
C SER A 285 13.07 21.42 -11.41
N LEU A 286 12.15 21.84 -12.27
CA LEU A 286 11.12 20.96 -12.82
C LEU A 286 11.54 20.33 -14.13
N TYR A 287 11.33 19.02 -14.23
CA TYR A 287 11.60 18.26 -15.44
C TYR A 287 10.34 17.52 -15.87
N MET A 288 10.16 17.42 -17.19
CA MET A 288 9.08 16.65 -17.80
C MET A 288 9.68 15.54 -18.65
N PHE A 289 9.09 14.34 -18.56
CA PHE A 289 9.49 13.19 -19.35
C PHE A 289 8.27 12.44 -19.90
N ASN A 290 8.27 12.16 -21.21
CA ASN A 290 7.17 11.48 -21.89
C ASN A 290 7.52 10.05 -22.36
N GLY A 291 8.55 9.44 -21.77
CA GLY A 291 9.03 8.13 -22.18
C GLY A 291 10.00 8.13 -23.37
N GLN A 292 10.11 9.24 -24.11
CA GLN A 292 11.02 9.36 -25.27
C GLN A 292 11.85 10.64 -25.26
N ARG A 293 11.37 11.68 -24.56
CA ARG A 293 12.00 13.00 -24.49
C ARG A 293 11.94 13.50 -23.05
N ALA A 294 13.06 14.01 -22.58
CA ALA A 294 13.20 14.72 -21.32
C ALA A 294 13.48 16.20 -21.61
N GLN A 295 12.90 17.07 -20.80
CA GLN A 295 13.11 18.50 -20.87
C GLN A 295 13.04 19.17 -19.50
N LYS A 296 13.77 20.26 -19.33
CA LYS A 296 13.69 21.14 -18.17
C LYS A 296 12.64 22.22 -18.44
N LEU A 297 11.75 22.43 -17.49
CA LEU A 297 10.64 23.38 -17.63
C LEU A 297 11.05 24.76 -17.11
N LYS A 298 10.53 25.81 -17.76
CA LYS A 298 10.68 27.21 -17.31
C LYS A 298 9.87 27.53 -16.06
N ILE A 299 8.78 26.78 -15.83
CA ILE A 299 7.91 26.97 -14.66
C ILE A 299 8.57 26.47 -13.38
N THR A 300 8.03 26.93 -12.25
CA THR A 300 8.40 26.48 -10.91
C THR A 300 7.16 26.01 -10.14
N GLU A 301 7.33 25.48 -8.94
CA GLU A 301 6.20 25.16 -8.05
C GLU A 301 5.39 26.42 -7.65
N ALA A 302 5.96 27.62 -7.78
CA ALA A 302 5.26 28.88 -7.50
C ALA A 302 4.49 29.45 -8.71
N SER A 303 4.62 28.87 -9.90
CA SER A 303 3.90 29.34 -11.09
C SER A 303 2.38 29.21 -10.92
N GLU A 304 1.63 30.10 -11.59
CA GLU A 304 0.16 30.17 -11.49
C GLU A 304 -0.55 29.13 -12.36
N ALA A 305 0.08 28.72 -13.47
CA ALA A 305 -0.49 27.77 -14.42
C ALA A 305 0.59 26.83 -14.95
N PHE A 306 0.16 25.62 -15.32
CA PHE A 306 1.03 24.66 -15.97
C PHE A 306 1.45 25.13 -17.36
N SER A 307 2.73 24.97 -17.68
CA SER A 307 3.29 25.24 -19.00
C SER A 307 4.39 24.23 -19.33
N MET A 308 4.39 23.77 -20.58
CA MET A 308 5.40 22.85 -21.12
C MET A 308 6.58 23.60 -21.76
N GLU A 309 6.66 24.93 -21.58
CA GLU A 309 7.75 25.74 -22.10
C GLU A 309 9.10 25.30 -21.51
N LEU A 310 10.06 25.15 -22.41
CA LEU A 310 11.46 24.86 -22.08
C LEU A 310 12.07 26.05 -21.33
N GLU A 311 12.95 25.74 -20.37
CA GLU A 311 13.82 26.76 -19.79
C GLU A 311 14.68 27.40 -20.89
N GLU A 312 14.95 28.71 -20.75
CA GLU A 312 15.75 29.46 -21.71
C GLU A 312 17.15 28.84 -21.87
N ASP A 313 17.65 28.82 -23.11
CA ASP A 313 18.93 28.21 -23.49
C ASP A 313 19.04 26.69 -23.21
N THR A 314 17.90 26.00 -23.04
CA THR A 314 17.85 24.54 -22.92
C THR A 314 17.21 23.87 -24.15
N GLU A 315 17.56 22.60 -24.36
CA GLU A 315 17.00 21.77 -25.42
C GLU A 315 16.44 20.47 -24.82
N PHE A 316 15.53 19.81 -25.54
CA PHE A 316 15.11 18.46 -25.16
C PHE A 316 16.20 17.43 -25.44
N ARG A 317 16.20 16.35 -24.66
CA ARG A 317 17.06 15.17 -24.86
C ARG A 317 16.24 13.90 -24.93
N SER A 318 16.79 12.82 -25.48
CA SER A 318 16.09 11.54 -25.62
C SER A 318 15.88 10.77 -24.31
N THR A 319 16.62 11.14 -23.26
CA THR A 319 16.56 10.47 -21.95
C THR A 319 16.81 11.48 -20.84
N LEU A 320 16.33 11.19 -19.63
CA LEU A 320 16.62 12.01 -18.46
C LEU A 320 18.13 12.07 -18.16
N TYR A 321 18.87 10.96 -18.31
CA TYR A 321 20.32 10.95 -18.08
C TYR A 321 21.04 12.01 -18.93
N HIS A 322 20.81 12.02 -20.24
CA HIS A 322 21.39 13.02 -21.14
C HIS A 322 20.92 14.44 -20.82
N MET A 323 19.66 14.61 -20.41
CA MET A 323 19.14 15.92 -20.00
C MET A 323 19.85 16.46 -18.77
N LEU A 324 20.06 15.63 -17.75
CA LEU A 324 20.74 16.04 -16.52
C LEU A 324 22.24 16.24 -16.74
N LYS A 325 22.85 15.44 -17.62
CA LYS A 325 24.28 15.51 -17.93
C LYS A 325 24.72 16.86 -18.49
N ASP A 326 23.85 17.59 -19.18
CA ASP A 326 24.17 18.91 -19.72
C ASP A 326 24.43 19.96 -18.62
N PHE A 327 23.88 19.75 -17.43
CA PHE A 327 23.99 20.67 -16.29
C PHE A 327 24.79 20.07 -15.11
N ALA A 328 24.99 18.76 -15.13
CA ALA A 328 25.62 18.01 -14.04
C ALA A 328 27.09 18.40 -13.86
N SER A 329 27.52 18.49 -12.60
CA SER A 329 28.92 18.55 -12.26
C SER A 329 29.64 17.25 -12.64
N LYS A 330 30.96 17.34 -12.85
CA LYS A 330 31.79 16.15 -13.09
C LYS A 330 31.68 15.14 -11.94
N ALA A 331 31.58 15.63 -10.70
CA ALA A 331 31.45 14.80 -9.51
C ALA A 331 30.13 14.01 -9.51
N ALA A 332 29.02 14.62 -9.94
CA ALA A 332 27.74 13.94 -10.09
C ALA A 332 27.81 12.82 -11.13
N ILE A 333 28.40 13.12 -12.30
CA ILE A 333 28.57 12.12 -13.37
C ILE A 333 29.48 10.97 -12.94
N ASP A 334 30.57 11.26 -12.22
CA ASP A 334 31.46 10.24 -11.69
C ASP A 334 30.74 9.33 -10.66
N LYS A 335 29.89 9.90 -9.79
CA LYS A 335 29.02 9.11 -8.88
C LYS A 335 28.01 8.24 -9.63
N VAL A 336 27.35 8.77 -10.65
CA VAL A 336 26.40 7.99 -11.47
C VAL A 336 27.12 6.82 -12.17
N ASN A 337 28.31 7.05 -12.72
CA ASN A 337 29.08 6.01 -13.41
C ASN A 337 29.66 4.94 -12.48
N THR A 338 29.84 5.25 -11.20
CA THR A 338 30.41 4.34 -10.19
C THR A 338 29.35 3.64 -9.33
N ALA A 339 28.09 4.08 -9.42
CA ALA A 339 26.98 3.50 -8.67
C ALA A 339 26.80 2.01 -8.98
N ASN A 340 26.57 1.24 -7.93
CA ASN A 340 26.36 -0.19 -8.02
C ASN A 340 24.98 -0.48 -8.64
N PHE A 341 24.94 -1.38 -9.62
CA PHE A 341 23.69 -1.78 -10.28
C PHE A 341 22.64 -2.35 -9.31
N LEU A 342 23.07 -2.92 -8.16
CA LEU A 342 22.16 -3.41 -7.12
C LEU A 342 21.44 -2.29 -6.37
N PHE A 343 22.11 -1.14 -6.20
CA PHE A 343 21.50 0.07 -5.65
C PHE A 343 20.47 0.64 -6.64
N VAL A 344 20.86 0.76 -7.91
CA VAL A 344 19.97 1.19 -8.99
C VAL A 344 18.72 0.30 -9.06
N ASP A 345 18.90 -1.03 -9.01
CA ASP A 345 17.80 -2.00 -8.99
C ASP A 345 16.89 -1.84 -7.76
N SER A 346 17.46 -1.62 -6.57
CA SER A 346 16.66 -1.43 -5.35
C SER A 346 15.80 -0.16 -5.37
N VAL A 347 16.37 0.96 -5.85
CA VAL A 347 15.64 2.20 -6.06
C VAL A 347 14.52 1.98 -7.09
N TYR A 348 14.84 1.33 -8.21
CA TYR A 348 13.89 1.04 -9.26
C TYR A 348 12.72 0.17 -8.78
N GLN A 349 12.99 -0.89 -8.03
CA GLN A 349 11.96 -1.76 -7.47
C GLN A 349 11.02 -1.02 -6.51
N LEU A 350 11.55 -0.11 -5.68
CA LEU A 350 10.73 0.68 -4.76
C LEU A 350 9.86 1.69 -5.50
N LEU A 351 10.41 2.36 -6.52
CA LEU A 351 9.65 3.27 -7.36
C LEU A 351 8.53 2.56 -8.13
N LEU A 352 8.82 1.38 -8.70
CA LEU A 352 7.81 0.56 -9.36
C LEU A 352 6.73 0.07 -8.40
N ALA A 353 7.12 -0.34 -7.19
CA ALA A 353 6.17 -0.88 -6.22
C ALA A 353 5.22 0.20 -5.68
N THR A 354 5.71 1.43 -5.53
CA THR A 354 4.95 2.55 -4.96
C THR A 354 4.17 3.33 -6.02
N ARG A 355 4.63 3.30 -7.27
CA ARG A 355 4.04 4.01 -8.42
C ARG A 355 3.77 5.49 -8.12
N VAL A 356 4.73 6.13 -7.44
CA VAL A 356 4.60 7.52 -6.97
C VAL A 356 4.21 8.49 -8.08
N LEU A 357 4.70 8.36 -9.31
CA LEU A 357 4.35 9.26 -10.42
C LEU A 357 2.89 9.18 -10.88
N MET A 358 2.17 8.11 -10.57
CA MET A 358 0.74 7.99 -10.86
C MET A 358 -0.11 8.30 -9.63
N TYR A 359 0.34 7.88 -8.44
CA TYR A 359 -0.42 7.95 -7.20
C TYR A 359 -0.05 9.16 -6.33
N SER A 360 0.48 10.23 -6.90
CA SER A 360 0.84 11.49 -6.20
C SER A 360 0.48 12.73 -7.00
#